data_AF-A0A0D7BAH4-F1
#
_entry.id   AF-A0A0D7BAH4-F1
#
_cell.length_a   1.000
_cell.length_b   1.000
_cell.length_c   1.000
_cell.angle_alpha   90.00
_cell.angle_beta   90.00
_cell.angle_gamma   90.00
#
_symmetry.space_group_name_H-M   'P 1'
#
loop_
_entity.id
_entity.type
_entity.pdbx_description
1 polymer ?
#
loop_
_entity_poly.entity_id
_entity_poly.type
_entity_poly.pdbx_seq_one_letter_code
_entity_poly.pdbx_strand_id
1 'polypeptide(L)'
;MASLLGLPPIPPILKPLTSFLQRAEELKSKDPLMAYWCTYYAAQLGITSNSKDASATKFLLQLLETLEAMKREIGPNDAIDMEAASAAYVENFGIRVFVGADNEDRKGAATRATAKKFIAAANFLEVLQTFPDSEAPEKHADKIKYAKWKAADIARAFREGRKPTAGPAGGE
;
A
#
# COMPACT_ATOMS: atom_id res chain seq x y z
N MET A 1 3.74 -16.47 12.40
CA MET A 1 3.48 -15.29 11.53
C MET A 1 4.80 -14.90 10.90
N ALA A 2 4.80 -14.54 9.62
CA ALA A 2 6.04 -14.14 8.95
C ALA A 2 6.56 -12.82 9.56
N SER A 3 7.87 -12.73 9.80
CA SER A 3 8.54 -11.46 10.10
C SER A 3 8.57 -10.63 8.82
N LEU A 4 8.21 -9.35 8.91
CA LEU A 4 8.26 -8.38 7.82
C LEU A 4 9.26 -7.31 8.22
N LEU A 5 10.19 -6.94 7.34
CA LEU A 5 11.24 -5.96 7.61
C LEU A 5 12.15 -6.31 8.80
N GLY A 6 12.23 -7.59 9.19
CA GLY A 6 12.95 -8.02 10.40
C GLY A 6 12.23 -7.70 11.71
N LEU A 7 10.98 -7.21 11.66
CA LEU A 7 10.18 -6.89 12.83
C LEU A 7 9.67 -8.16 13.55
N PRO A 8 9.35 -8.06 14.86
CA PRO A 8 8.65 -9.11 15.58
C PRO A 8 7.27 -9.36 14.98
N PRO A 9 6.58 -10.47 15.36
CA PRO A 9 5.22 -10.73 14.90
C PRO A 9 4.28 -9.56 15.21
N ILE A 10 3.49 -9.16 14.21
CA ILE A 10 2.52 -8.07 14.34
C ILE A 10 1.48 -8.47 15.40
N PRO A 11 1.30 -7.68 16.48
CA PRO A 11 0.25 -7.92 17.47
C PRO A 11 -1.14 -7.93 16.83
N PRO A 12 -2.10 -8.76 17.30
CA PRO A 12 -3.44 -8.85 16.71
C PRO A 12 -4.17 -7.51 16.59
N ILE A 13 -3.98 -6.61 17.56
CA ILE A 13 -4.57 -5.26 17.56
C ILE A 13 -4.02 -4.37 16.42
N LEU A 14 -2.81 -4.66 15.94
CA LEU A 14 -2.14 -3.97 14.83
C LEU A 14 -2.29 -4.73 13.50
N LYS A 15 -3.22 -5.68 13.40
CA LYS A 15 -3.48 -6.42 12.15
C LYS A 15 -3.70 -5.51 10.92
N PRO A 16 -4.36 -4.33 11.01
CA PRO A 16 -4.50 -3.42 9.87
C PRO A 16 -3.17 -3.00 9.21
N LEU A 17 -2.05 -3.02 9.95
CA LEU A 17 -0.73 -2.65 9.43
C LEU A 17 -0.17 -3.66 8.42
N THR A 18 -0.64 -4.92 8.50
CA THR A 18 -0.07 -6.05 7.76
C THR A 18 0.04 -5.78 6.26
N SER A 19 -1.01 -5.22 5.67
CA SER A 19 -1.09 -4.98 4.23
C SER A 19 -0.02 -3.99 3.73
N PHE A 20 0.35 -3.00 4.54
CA PHE A 20 1.34 -1.99 4.21
C PHE A 20 2.76 -2.49 4.47
N LEU A 21 2.98 -3.20 5.58
CA LEU A 21 4.28 -3.81 5.88
C LEU A 21 4.64 -4.91 4.87
N GLN A 22 3.66 -5.65 4.34
CA GLN A 22 3.89 -6.59 3.24
C GLN A 22 4.33 -5.88 1.95
N ARG A 23 3.73 -4.74 1.64
CA ARG A 23 4.14 -3.92 0.48
C ARG A 23 5.55 -3.36 0.68
N ALA A 24 5.88 -2.89 1.87
CA ALA A 24 7.22 -2.43 2.20
C ALA A 24 8.26 -3.56 2.03
N GLU A 25 7.98 -4.75 2.55
CA GLU A 25 8.87 -5.92 2.42
C GLU A 25 9.08 -6.32 0.95
N GLU A 26 8.04 -6.29 0.12
CA GLU A 26 8.14 -6.59 -1.32
C GLU A 26 8.96 -5.56 -2.10
N LEU A 27 8.97 -4.30 -1.64
CA LEU A 27 9.60 -3.18 -2.34
C LEU A 27 10.98 -2.82 -1.81
N LYS A 28 11.35 -3.21 -0.58
CA LYS A 28 12.57 -2.73 0.10
C LYS A 28 13.85 -2.75 -0.75
N SER A 29 14.01 -3.71 -1.64
CA SER A 29 15.18 -3.80 -2.54
C SER A 29 14.99 -3.16 -3.92
N LYS A 30 13.75 -3.05 -4.40
CA LYS A 30 13.44 -2.56 -5.77
C LYS A 30 13.06 -1.09 -5.79
N ASP A 31 12.37 -0.65 -4.75
CA ASP A 31 11.96 0.73 -4.55
C ASP A 31 11.97 1.06 -3.04
N PRO A 32 13.14 1.43 -2.49
CA PRO A 32 13.28 1.79 -1.08
C PRO A 32 12.42 2.98 -0.65
N LEU A 33 12.11 3.91 -1.56
CA LEU A 33 11.29 5.09 -1.28
C LEU A 33 9.83 4.71 -1.01
N MET A 34 9.21 3.94 -1.92
CA MET A 34 7.84 3.49 -1.69
C MET A 34 7.76 2.50 -0.52
N ALA A 35 8.81 1.71 -0.29
CA ALA A 35 8.91 0.88 0.91
C ALA A 35 8.89 1.74 2.19
N TYR A 36 9.67 2.82 2.22
CA TYR A 36 9.69 3.77 3.34
C TYR A 36 8.30 4.35 3.60
N TRP A 37 7.60 4.83 2.58
CA TRP A 37 6.27 5.42 2.74
C TRP A 37 5.20 4.42 3.18
N CYS A 38 5.28 3.17 2.72
CA CYS A 38 4.43 2.09 3.23
C CYS A 38 4.67 1.83 4.73
N THR A 39 5.94 1.82 5.16
CA THR A 39 6.32 1.66 6.57
C THR A 39 5.89 2.87 7.40
N TYR A 40 6.05 4.09 6.88
CA TYR A 40 5.63 5.34 7.52
C TYR A 40 4.12 5.34 7.79
N TYR A 41 3.33 5.03 6.76
CA TYR A 41 1.87 4.98 6.90
C TYR A 41 1.42 3.90 7.89
N ALA A 42 2.09 2.74 7.89
CA ALA A 42 1.84 1.71 8.89
C ALA A 42 2.14 2.21 10.32
N ALA A 43 3.23 2.94 10.52
CA ALA A 43 3.56 3.52 11.82
C ALA A 43 2.51 4.55 12.25
N GLN A 44 2.09 5.44 11.34
CA GLN A 44 1.04 6.43 11.59
C GLN A 44 -0.28 5.75 12.00
N LEU A 45 -0.76 4.77 11.24
CA LEU A 45 -1.97 4.00 11.57
C LEU A 45 -1.85 3.32 12.95
N GLY A 46 -0.68 2.77 13.25
CA GLY A 46 -0.41 2.11 14.52
C GLY A 46 -0.48 3.08 15.70
N ILE A 47 0.11 4.27 15.56
CA ILE A 47 0.08 5.33 16.57
C ILE A 47 -1.35 5.87 16.75
N THR A 48 -2.06 6.13 15.64
CA THR A 48 -3.44 6.64 15.66
C THR A 48 -4.42 5.65 16.30
N SER A 49 -4.13 4.35 16.28
CA SER A 49 -4.95 3.34 17.00
C SER A 49 -5.02 3.57 18.52
N ASN A 50 -4.08 4.35 19.08
CA ASN A 50 -4.00 4.73 20.49
C ASN A 50 -4.14 3.54 21.46
N SER A 51 -3.56 2.40 21.08
CA SER A 51 -3.60 1.18 21.88
C SER A 51 -2.76 1.34 23.15
N LYS A 52 -3.31 0.95 24.30
CA LYS A 52 -2.59 0.87 25.58
C LYS A 52 -1.88 -0.47 25.79
N ASP A 53 -1.93 -1.35 24.79
CA ASP A 53 -1.33 -2.67 24.86
C ASP A 53 0.20 -2.60 24.79
N ALA A 54 0.88 -3.20 25.76
CA ALA A 54 2.34 -3.16 25.85
C ALA A 54 3.04 -3.81 24.65
N SER A 55 2.44 -4.85 24.05
CA SER A 55 2.99 -5.51 22.86
C SER A 55 2.86 -4.63 21.61
N ALA A 56 1.77 -3.88 21.49
CA ALA A 56 1.59 -2.88 20.45
C ALA A 56 2.63 -1.76 20.58
N THR A 57 2.80 -1.18 21.78
CA THR A 57 3.81 -0.15 22.02
C THR A 57 5.21 -0.63 21.68
N LYS A 58 5.60 -1.83 22.15
CA LYS A 58 6.91 -2.42 21.85
C LYS A 58 7.13 -2.64 20.34
N PHE A 59 6.09 -3.09 19.63
CA PHE A 59 6.15 -3.27 18.18
C PHE A 59 6.33 -1.92 17.46
N LEU A 60 5.56 -0.90 17.85
CA LEU A 60 5.63 0.42 17.22
C LEU A 60 6.97 1.11 17.45
N LEU A 61 7.61 0.95 18.61
CA LEU A 61 8.96 1.46 18.84
C LEU A 61 9.97 0.86 17.86
N GLN A 62 9.96 -0.46 17.67
CA GLN A 62 10.85 -1.12 16.70
C GLN A 62 10.52 -0.76 15.25
N LEU A 63 9.24 -0.53 14.95
CA LEU A 63 8.80 -0.06 13.64
C LEU A 63 9.37 1.34 13.34
N LEU A 64 9.39 2.24 14.34
CA LEU A 64 10.00 3.57 14.21
C LEU A 64 11.53 3.47 14.04
N GLU A 65 12.22 2.63 14.80
CA GLU A 65 13.66 2.36 14.62
C GLU A 65 13.96 1.87 13.19
N THR A 66 13.12 0.97 12.67
CA THR A 66 13.23 0.48 11.28
C THR A 66 13.03 1.62 10.28
N LEU A 67 12.04 2.48 10.51
CA LEU A 67 11.76 3.62 9.64
C LEU A 67 12.91 4.64 9.61
N GLU A 68 13.53 4.90 10.77
CA GLU A 68 14.72 5.74 10.89
C GLU A 68 15.92 5.13 10.13
N ALA A 69 16.14 3.81 10.26
CA ALA A 69 17.19 3.12 9.51
C ALA A 69 16.97 3.21 8.00
N MET A 70 15.75 2.98 7.53
CA MET A 70 15.39 3.13 6.10
C MET A 70 15.69 4.54 5.60
N LYS A 71 15.30 5.59 6.36
CA LYS A 71 15.58 6.98 5.96
C LYS A 71 17.09 7.25 5.88
N ARG A 72 17.88 6.73 6.82
CA ARG A 72 19.36 6.87 6.79
C ARG A 72 19.98 6.16 5.59
N GLU A 73 19.52 4.96 5.27
CA GLU A 73 20.01 4.18 4.12
C GLU A 73 19.67 4.84 2.79
N ILE A 74 18.49 5.46 2.67
CA ILE A 74 18.09 6.21 1.46
C ILE A 74 18.92 7.48 1.31
N GLY A 75 19.24 8.16 2.41
CA GLY A 75 19.95 9.43 2.40
C GLY A 75 19.07 10.62 2.00
N PRO A 76 19.67 11.80 1.76
CA PRO A 76 18.92 13.00 1.36
C PRO A 76 18.13 12.76 0.08
N ASN A 77 16.83 13.03 0.12
CA ASN A 77 15.94 12.79 -1.01
C ASN A 77 14.70 13.68 -0.93
N ASP A 78 14.42 14.44 -1.99
CA ASP A 78 13.24 15.33 -2.03
C ASP A 78 11.93 14.56 -1.86
N ALA A 79 11.84 13.31 -2.35
CA ALA A 79 10.68 12.44 -2.17
C ALA A 79 10.55 11.86 -0.74
N ILE A 80 11.38 12.32 0.20
CA ILE A 80 11.28 12.14 1.64
C ILE A 80 11.18 13.49 2.36
N ASP A 81 12.02 14.44 1.97
CA ASP A 81 12.26 15.68 2.72
C ASP A 81 11.33 16.84 2.29
N MET A 82 10.68 16.75 1.13
CA MET A 82 9.74 17.75 0.62
C MET A 82 8.35 17.16 0.43
N GLU A 83 7.38 17.57 1.24
CA GLU A 83 6.03 16.98 1.24
C GLU A 83 5.36 16.94 -0.14
N ALA A 84 5.46 18.02 -0.93
CA ALA A 84 4.90 18.06 -2.28
C ALA A 84 5.53 17.01 -3.22
N ALA A 85 6.85 16.79 -3.11
CA ALA A 85 7.54 15.77 -3.90
C ALA A 85 7.21 14.35 -3.41
N SER A 86 7.09 14.16 -2.10
CA SER A 86 6.66 12.92 -1.47
C SER A 86 5.26 12.49 -1.92
N ALA A 87 4.29 13.40 -1.87
CA ALA A 87 2.91 13.15 -2.30
C ALA A 87 2.85 12.81 -3.80
N ALA A 88 3.53 13.61 -4.64
CA ALA A 88 3.58 13.36 -6.08
C ALA A 88 4.24 12.02 -6.42
N TYR A 89 5.29 11.64 -5.70
CA TYR A 89 5.97 10.37 -5.89
C TYR A 89 5.03 9.18 -5.56
N VAL A 90 4.40 9.20 -4.38
CA VAL A 90 3.46 8.14 -3.94
C VAL A 90 2.26 8.06 -4.88
N GLU A 91 1.70 9.21 -5.30
CA GLU A 91 0.57 9.27 -6.23
C GLU A 91 0.92 8.60 -7.57
N ASN A 92 2.02 9.02 -8.18
CA ASN A 92 2.48 8.48 -9.46
C ASN A 92 2.80 6.99 -9.38
N PHE A 93 3.32 6.51 -8.24
CA PHE A 93 3.56 5.10 -8.02
C PHE A 93 2.24 4.31 -7.97
N GLY A 94 1.30 4.73 -7.12
CA GLY A 94 0.00 4.07 -6.97
C GLY A 94 -0.79 4.04 -8.28
N ILE A 95 -0.81 5.14 -9.02
CA ILE A 95 -1.50 5.25 -10.31
C ILE A 95 -0.89 4.32 -11.36
N ARG A 96 0.44 4.22 -11.43
CA ARG A 96 1.10 3.31 -12.37
C ARG A 96 0.73 1.85 -12.13
N VAL A 97 0.69 1.44 -10.85
CA VAL A 97 0.28 0.07 -10.49
C VAL A 97 -1.20 -0.16 -10.80
N PHE A 98 -2.06 0.82 -10.53
CA PHE A 98 -3.48 0.79 -10.86
C PHE A 98 -3.70 0.61 -12.37
N VAL A 99 -3.10 1.48 -13.19
CA VAL A 99 -3.22 1.45 -14.65
C VAL A 99 -2.69 0.13 -15.23
N GLY A 100 -1.60 -0.42 -14.66
CA GLY A 100 -1.10 -1.73 -15.03
C GLY A 100 -2.14 -2.84 -14.83
N ALA A 101 -2.84 -2.85 -13.68
CA ALA A 101 -3.89 -3.82 -13.39
C ALA A 101 -5.15 -3.62 -14.25
N ASP A 102 -5.57 -2.36 -14.42
CA ASP A 102 -6.75 -1.98 -15.21
C ASP A 102 -6.57 -2.35 -16.69
N ASN A 103 -5.37 -2.14 -17.24
CA ASN A 103 -5.07 -2.53 -18.62
C ASN A 103 -5.14 -4.05 -18.84
N GLU A 104 -4.69 -4.87 -17.89
CA GLU A 104 -4.82 -6.33 -17.97
C GLU A 104 -6.28 -6.76 -17.92
N ASP A 105 -7.06 -6.14 -17.03
CA ASP A 105 -8.46 -6.44 -16.83
C ASP A 105 -9.33 -6.06 -18.03
N ARG A 106 -9.17 -4.85 -18.57
CA ARG A 106 -9.92 -4.38 -19.74
C ARG A 106 -9.63 -5.17 -21.00
N LYS A 107 -8.43 -5.76 -21.12
CA LYS A 107 -8.08 -6.69 -22.20
C LYS A 107 -8.73 -8.08 -22.03
N GLY A 108 -9.48 -8.30 -20.95
CA GLY A 108 -10.05 -9.62 -20.62
C GLY A 108 -8.98 -10.65 -20.26
N ALA A 109 -7.79 -10.19 -19.84
CA ALA A 109 -6.61 -10.98 -19.49
C ALA A 109 -6.36 -11.00 -17.97
N ALA A 110 -7.38 -10.67 -17.17
CA ALA A 110 -7.27 -10.67 -15.71
C ALA A 110 -6.87 -12.04 -15.16
N THR A 111 -5.88 -12.05 -14.28
CA THR A 111 -5.39 -13.24 -13.57
C THR A 111 -5.50 -13.06 -12.06
N ARG A 112 -5.18 -14.11 -11.28
CA ARG A 112 -4.99 -13.97 -9.83
C ARG A 112 -3.91 -12.93 -9.49
N ALA A 113 -2.91 -12.74 -10.37
CA ALA A 113 -1.90 -11.70 -10.19
C ALA A 113 -2.49 -10.30 -10.41
N THR A 114 -3.40 -10.14 -11.37
CA THR A 114 -4.13 -8.87 -11.60
C THR A 114 -4.93 -8.46 -10.37
N ALA A 115 -5.62 -9.40 -9.71
CA ALA A 115 -6.30 -9.13 -8.43
C ALA A 115 -5.32 -8.64 -7.35
N LYS A 116 -4.14 -9.27 -7.23
CA LYS A 116 -3.10 -8.83 -6.29
C LYS A 116 -2.57 -7.44 -6.63
N LYS A 117 -2.38 -7.11 -7.92
CA LYS A 117 -1.96 -5.78 -8.37
C LYS A 117 -2.99 -4.70 -8.02
N PHE A 118 -4.28 -4.97 -8.19
CA PHE A 118 -5.33 -4.04 -7.75
C PHE A 118 -5.29 -3.81 -6.23
N ILE A 119 -5.12 -4.84 -5.41
CA ILE A 119 -4.96 -4.66 -3.96
C ILE A 119 -3.69 -3.85 -3.64
N ALA A 120 -2.57 -4.13 -4.33
CA ALA A 120 -1.35 -3.35 -4.16
C ALA A 120 -1.58 -1.87 -4.51
N ALA A 121 -2.21 -1.58 -5.65
CA ALA A 121 -2.58 -0.23 -6.06
C ALA A 121 -3.44 0.48 -5.01
N ALA A 122 -4.47 -0.19 -4.48
CA ALA A 122 -5.31 0.36 -3.41
C ALA A 122 -4.47 0.72 -2.18
N ASN A 123 -3.59 -0.18 -1.73
CA ASN A 123 -2.72 0.08 -0.58
C ASN A 123 -1.78 1.27 -0.84
N PHE A 124 -1.19 1.38 -2.02
CA PHE A 124 -0.29 2.50 -2.36
C PHE A 124 -1.02 3.83 -2.43
N LEU A 125 -2.24 3.86 -2.97
CA LEU A 125 -3.05 5.07 -2.99
C LEU A 125 -3.55 5.43 -1.58
N GLU A 126 -3.79 4.47 -0.69
CA GLU A 126 -4.11 4.75 0.72
C GLU A 126 -2.95 5.39 1.49
N VAL A 127 -1.69 5.12 1.09
CA VAL A 127 -0.52 5.79 1.68
C VAL A 127 -0.59 7.30 1.48
N LEU A 128 -1.32 7.82 0.49
CA LEU A 128 -1.49 9.27 0.32
C LEU A 128 -2.12 9.95 1.55
N GLN A 129 -2.82 9.22 2.42
CA GLN A 129 -3.35 9.75 3.67
C GLN A 129 -2.27 10.24 4.65
N THR A 130 -0.98 9.94 4.39
CA THR A 130 0.14 10.56 5.11
C THR A 130 0.31 12.05 4.82
N PHE A 131 -0.27 12.55 3.72
CA PHE A 131 -0.13 13.92 3.22
C PHE A 131 -1.49 14.65 3.23
N PRO A 132 -2.04 14.97 4.42
CA PRO A 132 -3.40 15.49 4.55
C PRO A 132 -3.60 16.88 3.92
N ASP A 133 -2.54 17.66 3.75
CA ASP A 133 -2.58 18.98 3.13
C ASP A 133 -2.58 18.91 1.58
N SER A 134 -2.51 17.69 1.01
CA SER A 134 -2.64 17.46 -0.42
C SER A 134 -4.07 17.04 -0.79
N GLU A 135 -4.54 17.42 -1.98
CA GLU A 135 -5.85 16.98 -2.51
C GLU A 135 -5.86 15.51 -2.97
N ALA A 136 -4.69 14.85 -2.96
CA ALA A 136 -4.48 13.53 -3.53
C ALA A 136 -5.32 12.41 -2.87
N PRO A 137 -5.52 12.36 -1.53
CA PRO A 137 -6.33 11.32 -0.89
C PRO A 137 -7.79 11.32 -1.38
N GLU A 138 -8.40 12.50 -1.49
CA GLU A 138 -9.80 12.65 -1.93
C GLU A 138 -9.94 12.33 -3.42
N LYS A 139 -9.01 12.84 -4.23
CA LYS A 139 -8.95 12.60 -5.69
C LYS A 139 -8.93 11.12 -6.07
N HIS A 140 -8.37 10.25 -5.23
CA HIS A 140 -8.19 8.82 -5.54
C HIS A 140 -9.11 7.87 -4.76
N ALA A 141 -10.05 8.40 -3.96
CA ALA A 141 -10.97 7.59 -3.16
C ALA A 141 -11.77 6.58 -4.01
N ASP A 142 -12.29 7.02 -5.16
CA ASP A 142 -13.03 6.15 -6.09
C ASP A 142 -12.14 5.09 -6.74
N LYS A 143 -10.88 5.43 -7.06
CA LYS A 143 -9.91 4.45 -7.60
C LYS A 143 -9.56 3.38 -6.57
N ILE A 144 -9.37 3.76 -5.31
CA ILE A 144 -9.16 2.81 -4.20
C ILE A 144 -10.37 1.88 -4.06
N LYS A 145 -11.59 2.44 -4.04
CA LYS A 145 -12.83 1.66 -3.94
C LYS A 145 -12.98 0.69 -5.10
N TYR A 146 -12.76 1.17 -6.33
CA TYR A 146 -12.80 0.35 -7.54
C TYR A 146 -11.77 -0.78 -7.49
N ALA A 147 -10.51 -0.47 -7.17
CA ALA A 147 -9.44 -1.47 -7.11
C ALA A 147 -9.75 -2.59 -6.12
N LYS A 148 -10.25 -2.25 -4.91
CA LYS A 148 -10.66 -3.24 -3.92
C LYS A 148 -11.82 -4.11 -4.40
N TRP A 149 -12.87 -3.49 -4.94
CA TRP A 149 -14.02 -4.20 -5.49
C TRP A 149 -13.59 -5.15 -6.62
N LYS A 150 -12.80 -4.65 -7.56
CA LYS A 150 -12.37 -5.39 -8.74
C LYS A 150 -11.46 -6.56 -8.39
N ALA A 151 -10.54 -6.37 -7.44
CA ALA A 151 -9.73 -7.45 -6.91
C ALA A 151 -10.59 -8.57 -6.30
N ALA A 152 -11.62 -8.20 -5.53
CA ALA A 152 -12.54 -9.17 -4.93
C ALA A 152 -13.36 -9.93 -5.97
N ASP A 153 -13.84 -9.23 -7.00
CA ASP A 153 -14.57 -9.83 -8.13
C ASP A 153 -13.71 -10.83 -8.91
N ILE A 154 -12.49 -10.43 -9.31
CA ILE A 154 -11.54 -11.31 -9.99
C ILE A 154 -11.22 -12.54 -9.12
N ALA A 155 -10.93 -12.34 -7.83
CA ALA A 155 -10.61 -13.43 -6.92
C ALA A 155 -11.79 -14.40 -6.74
N ARG A 156 -13.02 -13.89 -6.70
CA ARG A 156 -14.25 -14.68 -6.61
C ARG A 156 -14.47 -15.50 -7.87
N ALA A 157 -14.33 -14.90 -9.06
CA ALA A 157 -14.45 -15.62 -10.33
C ALA A 157 -13.52 -16.84 -10.38
N PHE A 158 -12.24 -16.65 -10.01
CA PHE A 158 -11.27 -17.74 -9.95
C PHE A 158 -11.55 -18.80 -8.88
N ARG A 159 -12.23 -18.44 -7.78
CA ARG A 159 -12.65 -19.41 -6.76
C ARG A 159 -13.81 -20.28 -7.26
N GLU A 160 -14.68 -19.69 -8.06
CA GLU A 160 -15.87 -20.34 -8.64
C GLU A 160 -15.59 -21.04 -9.99
N GLY A 161 -14.34 -21.04 -10.47
CA GLY A 161 -13.97 -21.63 -11.76
C GLY A 161 -14.48 -20.83 -12.97
N ARG A 162 -14.91 -19.59 -12.78
CA ARG A 162 -15.38 -18.70 -13.85
C ARG A 162 -14.25 -17.79 -14.35
N LYS A 163 -14.35 -17.36 -15.61
CA LYS A 163 -13.52 -16.28 -16.14
C LYS A 163 -13.96 -14.95 -15.51
N PRO A 164 -13.03 -14.09 -15.03
CA PRO A 164 -13.39 -12.73 -14.59
C PRO A 164 -14.03 -11.92 -15.70
N THR A 165 -15.03 -11.12 -15.36
CA THR A 165 -15.65 -10.17 -16.31
C THR A 165 -14.70 -9.00 -16.51
N ALA A 166 -14.38 -8.66 -17.75
CA ALA A 166 -13.54 -7.50 -18.07
C ALA A 166 -14.19 -6.20 -17.57
N GLY A 167 -13.37 -5.23 -17.17
CA GLY A 167 -13.83 -3.88 -16.86
C GLY A 167 -14.47 -3.21 -18.07
N PRO A 168 -15.33 -2.18 -17.85
CA PRO A 168 -15.98 -1.46 -18.94
C PRO A 168 -14.94 -0.88 -19.91
N ALA A 169 -15.26 -0.93 -21.20
CA ALA A 169 -14.46 -0.31 -22.25
C ALA A 169 -14.60 1.22 -22.15
N GLY A 170 -13.73 1.86 -21.37
CA GLY A 170 -13.71 3.31 -21.20
C GLY A 170 -14.11 3.76 -19.80
N GLY A 171 -13.15 3.75 -18.89
CA GLY A 171 -13.10 4.70 -17.79
C GLY A 171 -11.92 5.63 -18.04
N GLU A 172 -12.23 6.88 -18.38
CA GLU A 172 -11.32 8.04 -18.25
C GLU A 172 -11.02 8.28 -16.76
#